data_AF-A0A7Y4KUZ2-F1
#
_entry.id   AF-A0A7Y4KUZ2-F1
#
_cell.length_a   1.000
_cell.length_b   1.000
_cell.length_c   1.000
_cell.angle_alpha   90.00
_cell.angle_beta   90.00
_cell.angle_gamma   90.00
#
_symmetry.space_group_name_H-M   'P 1'
#
loop_
_entity.id
_entity.type
_entity.pdbx_description
1 polymer ?
#
loop_
_entity_poly.entity_id
_entity_poly.type
_entity_poly.pdbx_seq_one_letter_code
_entity_poly.pdbx_strand_id
1 'polypeptide(L)'
;MVQHDERDGNIGPLYTLTETTLRRQSKGRVGSGIDESFPVASIDGFYAVAYDVKSLTGVVKSQPDQFLFSWRTPEGKRRTEVWMVAVRTASFQQFLAELARLRPEADLRKLPINEAHKRLGKTSLTRVAVITVAAVLALSCLGIPAVIALVAALGN
;
A
#
# COMPACT_ATOMS: atom_id res chain seq x y z
N MET A 1 -14.11 -21.21 -4.60
CA MET A 1 -14.33 -19.74 -4.69
C MET A 1 -14.42 -19.21 -3.27
N VAL A 2 -13.62 -18.21 -2.92
CA VAL A 2 -13.64 -17.55 -1.60
C VAL A 2 -14.01 -16.09 -1.80
N GLN A 3 -14.87 -15.57 -0.93
CA GLN A 3 -15.26 -14.16 -0.95
C GLN A 3 -14.96 -13.51 0.39
N HIS A 4 -14.44 -12.29 0.32
CA HIS A 4 -14.27 -11.43 1.49
C HIS A 4 -14.90 -10.07 1.23
N ASP A 5 -15.69 -9.60 2.19
CA ASP A 5 -16.36 -8.31 2.16
C ASP A 5 -15.96 -7.53 3.41
N GLU A 6 -15.29 -6.41 3.22
CA GLU A 6 -14.72 -5.58 4.31
C GLU A 6 -15.78 -4.83 5.14
N ARG A 7 -17.05 -4.93 4.75
CA ARG A 7 -18.14 -4.02 5.10
C ARG A 7 -18.17 -3.52 6.56
N ASP A 8 -18.36 -2.21 6.64
CA ASP A 8 -19.46 -1.60 7.39
C ASP A 8 -20.45 -0.97 6.38
N GLY A 9 -21.65 -1.53 6.22
CA GLY A 9 -22.70 -0.99 5.32
C GLY A 9 -22.51 -1.23 3.81
N ASN A 10 -22.62 -0.17 2.97
CA ASN A 10 -22.57 -0.24 1.49
C ASN A 10 -21.25 0.30 0.91
N ILE A 11 -20.20 0.40 1.73
CA ILE A 11 -18.94 1.07 1.39
C ILE A 11 -17.80 0.10 1.69
N GLY A 12 -17.00 -0.24 0.69
CA GLY A 12 -15.83 -1.12 0.85
C GLY A 12 -15.61 -2.08 -0.33
N PRO A 13 -14.41 -2.65 -0.47
CA PRO A 13 -14.11 -3.62 -1.51
C PRO A 13 -14.68 -5.01 -1.15
N LEU A 14 -15.32 -5.63 -2.15
CA LEU A 14 -15.60 -7.06 -2.18
C LEU A 14 -14.50 -7.75 -2.99
N TYR A 15 -13.86 -8.73 -2.37
CA TYR A 15 -12.90 -9.60 -3.02
C TYR A 15 -13.57 -10.92 -3.36
N THR A 16 -13.42 -11.36 -4.61
CA THR A 16 -13.80 -12.70 -5.05
C THR A 16 -12.57 -13.39 -5.62
N LEU A 17 -12.14 -14.46 -4.97
CA LEU A 17 -11.00 -15.27 -5.36
C LEU A 17 -11.49 -16.60 -5.94
N THR A 18 -11.11 -16.87 -7.18
CA THR A 18 -11.19 -18.17 -7.83
C THR A 18 -9.79 -18.74 -8.00
N GLU A 19 -9.67 -19.94 -8.57
CA GLU A 19 -8.36 -20.56 -8.82
C GLU A 19 -7.48 -19.75 -9.78
N THR A 20 -8.10 -18.99 -10.69
CA THR A 20 -7.42 -18.28 -11.77
C THR A 20 -7.51 -16.77 -11.67
N THR A 21 -8.43 -16.24 -10.87
CA THR A 21 -8.76 -14.81 -10.86
C THR A 21 -8.98 -14.28 -9.45
N LEU A 22 -8.38 -13.12 -9.16
CA LEU A 22 -8.78 -12.25 -8.05
C LEU A 22 -9.56 -11.08 -8.62
N ARG A 23 -10.85 -10.99 -8.29
CA ARG A 23 -11.70 -9.85 -8.65
C ARG A 23 -11.91 -8.95 -7.44
N ARG A 24 -11.80 -7.65 -7.66
CA ARG A 24 -12.09 -6.60 -6.68
C ARG A 24 -13.24 -5.75 -7.19
N GLN A 25 -14.26 -5.58 -6.36
CA GLN A 25 -15.41 -4.75 -6.66
C GLN A 25 -15.62 -3.71 -5.56
N SER A 26 -15.68 -2.42 -5.87
CA SER A 26 -16.09 -1.39 -4.92
C SER A 26 -17.61 -1.35 -4.85
N LYS A 27 -18.17 -1.52 -3.65
CA LYS A 27 -19.56 -1.20 -3.37
C LYS A 27 -19.60 0.29 -3.03
N GLY A 28 -20.07 1.12 -3.95
CA GLY A 28 -20.23 2.56 -3.75
C GLY A 28 -21.43 3.09 -4.53
N ARG A 29 -22.09 4.15 -4.03
CA ARG A 29 -23.19 4.81 -4.75
C ARG A 29 -22.62 5.58 -5.96
N VAL A 30 -23.03 5.14 -7.15
CA VAL A 30 -23.02 5.83 -8.46
C VAL A 30 -21.70 6.50 -8.88
N GLY A 31 -21.00 5.89 -9.86
CA GLY A 31 -20.03 6.59 -10.72
C GLY A 31 -18.54 6.28 -10.52
N SER A 32 -18.14 5.57 -9.47
CA SER A 32 -16.73 5.26 -9.16
C SER A 32 -16.46 3.77 -8.85
N GLY A 33 -17.33 2.89 -9.35
CA GLY A 33 -17.22 1.44 -9.11
C GLY A 33 -15.93 0.89 -9.70
N ILE A 34 -14.94 0.65 -8.85
CA ILE A 34 -13.76 -0.16 -9.19
C ILE A 34 -14.29 -1.58 -9.41
N ASP A 35 -14.17 -2.10 -10.62
CA ASP A 35 -14.39 -3.51 -10.94
C ASP A 35 -13.18 -4.02 -11.72
N GLU A 36 -12.23 -4.55 -10.97
CA GLU A 36 -10.95 -4.96 -11.50
C GLU A 36 -10.74 -6.46 -11.30
N SER A 37 -10.11 -7.07 -12.30
CA SER A 37 -9.88 -8.50 -12.34
C SER A 37 -8.42 -8.75 -12.64
N PHE A 38 -7.77 -9.50 -11.77
CA PHE A 38 -6.35 -9.81 -11.84
C PHE A 38 -6.19 -11.31 -12.02
N PRO A 39 -5.39 -11.78 -12.99
CA PRO A 39 -5.00 -13.18 -13.03
C PRO A 39 -4.27 -13.55 -11.74
N VAL A 40 -4.67 -14.64 -11.09
CA VAL A 40 -3.99 -15.13 -9.89
C VAL A 40 -2.51 -15.34 -10.15
N ALA A 41 -2.12 -15.78 -11.36
CA ALA A 41 -0.74 -15.94 -11.80
C ALA A 41 0.07 -14.63 -11.94
N SER A 42 -0.59 -13.46 -12.01
CA SER A 42 0.13 -12.18 -12.12
C SER A 42 0.52 -11.57 -10.77
N ILE A 43 -0.03 -12.10 -9.68
CA ILE A 43 0.26 -11.66 -8.30
C ILE A 43 1.74 -11.90 -8.01
N ASP A 44 2.49 -10.91 -7.55
CA ASP A 44 3.93 -11.06 -7.30
C ASP A 44 4.35 -10.74 -5.87
N GLY A 45 3.39 -10.34 -5.04
CA GLY A 45 3.56 -10.31 -3.60
C GLY A 45 2.30 -9.87 -2.87
N PHE A 46 2.05 -10.44 -1.69
CA PHE A 46 0.99 -9.97 -0.81
C PHE A 46 1.31 -10.24 0.66
N TYR A 47 0.84 -9.37 1.55
CA TYR A 47 0.79 -9.61 3.00
C TYR A 47 -0.15 -8.63 3.69
N ALA A 48 -0.59 -8.98 4.89
CA ALA A 48 -1.42 -8.11 5.70
C ALA A 48 -0.77 -7.84 7.06
N VAL A 49 -0.98 -6.65 7.61
CA VAL A 49 -0.47 -6.19 8.90
C VAL A 49 -1.65 -5.75 9.75
N ALA A 50 -1.75 -6.33 10.93
CA ALA A 50 -2.64 -5.83 11.98
C ALA A 50 -1.91 -4.80 12.83
N TYR A 51 -2.51 -3.63 13.06
CA TYR A 51 -1.93 -2.58 13.91
C TYR A 51 -2.61 -2.60 15.28
N ASP A 52 -1.89 -3.13 16.29
CA ASP A 52 -2.35 -3.08 17.68
C ASP A 52 -1.77 -1.82 18.36
N VAL A 53 -2.57 -0.77 18.50
CA VAL A 53 -2.13 0.47 19.12
C VAL A 53 -2.55 0.48 20.59
N LYS A 54 -1.66 0.06 21.50
CA LYS A 54 -1.77 0.43 22.92
C LYS A 54 -1.36 1.90 23.06
N SER A 55 -2.32 2.80 23.22
CA SER A 55 -2.05 4.24 23.28
C SER A 55 -1.54 4.65 24.67
N LEU A 56 -0.40 5.36 24.70
CA LEU A 56 0.14 6.05 25.89
C LEU A 56 -0.35 7.50 26.00
N THR A 57 -1.18 7.96 25.07
CA THR A 57 -1.55 9.38 24.90
C THR A 57 -3.06 9.67 24.94
N GLY A 58 -3.91 8.67 25.21
CA GLY A 58 -5.36 8.86 25.39
C GLY A 58 -6.16 9.26 24.14
N VAL A 59 -5.51 9.45 22.98
CA VAL A 59 -6.18 9.71 21.70
C VAL A 59 -5.97 8.50 20.78
N VAL A 60 -7.04 7.73 20.59
CA VAL A 60 -7.08 6.62 19.63
C VAL A 60 -7.20 7.20 18.23
N LYS A 61 -6.09 7.25 17.49
CA LYS A 61 -6.18 7.21 16.01
C LYS A 61 -5.95 5.77 15.62
N SER A 62 -7.02 4.98 15.49
CA SER A 62 -6.90 3.65 14.90
C SER A 62 -6.22 3.82 13.54
N GLN A 63 -5.04 3.24 13.36
CA GLN A 63 -4.57 3.02 12.00
C GLN A 63 -5.27 1.76 11.52
N PRO A 64 -6.06 1.83 10.45
CA PRO A 64 -6.75 0.65 9.96
C PRO A 64 -5.71 -0.39 9.57
N ASP A 65 -5.99 -1.63 9.96
CA ASP A 65 -5.32 -2.84 9.50
C ASP A 65 -5.13 -2.77 7.97
N GLN A 66 -3.95 -3.19 7.47
CA GLN A 66 -3.56 -2.97 6.07
C GLN A 66 -3.30 -4.30 5.35
N PHE A 67 -3.80 -4.40 4.12
CA PHE A 67 -3.45 -5.44 3.17
C PHE A 67 -2.68 -4.82 2.01
N LEU A 68 -1.46 -5.29 1.82
CA LEU A 68 -0.61 -4.87 0.73
C LEU A 68 -0.58 -5.97 -0.32
N PHE A 69 -0.80 -5.56 -1.56
CA PHE A 69 -0.98 -6.45 -2.70
C PHE A 69 -0.22 -5.89 -3.91
N SER A 70 0.53 -6.76 -4.59
CA SER A 70 1.28 -6.42 -5.79
C SER A 70 1.04 -7.44 -6.90
N TRP A 71 0.94 -6.94 -8.13
CA TRP A 71 0.75 -7.76 -9.32
C TRP A 71 1.48 -7.16 -10.51
N ARG A 72 1.70 -7.98 -11.54
CA ARG A 72 2.19 -7.52 -12.84
C ARG A 72 1.03 -7.30 -13.80
N THR A 73 1.02 -6.17 -14.48
CA THR A 73 0.09 -5.91 -15.59
C THR A 73 0.49 -6.73 -16.82
N PRO A 74 -0.40 -6.87 -17.83
CA PRO A 74 -0.06 -7.54 -19.08
C PRO A 74 1.18 -6.95 -19.77
N GLU A 75 1.45 -5.66 -19.58
CA GLU A 75 2.64 -4.96 -20.11
C GLU A 75 3.91 -5.23 -19.29
N GLY A 76 3.86 -6.13 -18.31
CA GLY A 76 4.97 -6.51 -17.44
C GLY A 76 5.30 -5.49 -16.34
N LYS A 77 4.51 -4.43 -16.18
CA LYS A 77 4.72 -3.41 -15.14
C LYS A 77 4.21 -3.90 -13.80
N ARG A 78 5.02 -3.73 -12.74
CA ARG A 78 4.56 -3.97 -11.37
C ARG A 78 3.63 -2.86 -10.92
N ARG A 79 2.52 -3.25 -10.30
CA ARG A 79 1.59 -2.37 -9.59
C ARG A 79 1.48 -2.86 -8.16
N THR A 80 1.46 -1.92 -7.22
CA THR A 80 1.32 -2.20 -5.79
C THR A 80 0.20 -1.33 -5.25
N GLU A 81 -0.69 -1.93 -4.50
CA GLU A 81 -1.74 -1.23 -3.78
C GLU A 81 -1.74 -1.60 -2.29
N VAL A 82 -2.32 -0.69 -1.50
CA VAL A 82 -2.59 -0.90 -0.09
C VAL A 82 -4.04 -0.64 0.18
N TRP A 83 -4.66 -1.57 0.86
CA TRP A 83 -6.08 -1.53 1.20
C TRP A 83 -6.24 -1.57 2.70
N MET A 84 -7.20 -0.80 3.18
CA MET A 84 -7.67 -0.87 4.56
C MET A 84 -8.58 -2.09 4.65
N VAL A 85 -8.27 -2.98 5.58
CA VAL A 85 -8.95 -4.26 5.74
C VAL A 85 -9.15 -4.57 7.21
N ALA A 86 -10.13 -5.38 7.59
CA ALA A 86 -10.25 -5.91 8.94
C ALA A 86 -9.55 -7.27 8.99
N VAL A 87 -8.22 -7.27 9.15
CA VAL A 87 -7.40 -8.50 9.03
C VAL A 87 -7.91 -9.61 9.92
N ARG A 88 -8.38 -9.28 11.13
CA ARG A 88 -8.84 -10.25 12.13
C ARG A 88 -10.17 -10.94 11.78
N THR A 89 -10.89 -10.49 10.75
CA THR A 89 -12.16 -11.13 10.35
C THR A 89 -11.93 -12.52 9.76
N ALA A 90 -12.80 -13.48 10.11
CA ALA A 90 -12.66 -14.86 9.67
C ALA A 90 -12.71 -15.00 8.14
N SER A 91 -13.56 -14.23 7.46
CA SER A 91 -13.66 -14.23 6.00
C SER A 91 -12.38 -13.70 5.34
N PHE A 92 -11.71 -12.70 5.92
CA PHE A 92 -10.43 -12.20 5.39
C PHE A 92 -9.30 -13.20 5.63
N GLN A 93 -9.28 -13.85 6.79
CA GLN A 93 -8.31 -14.92 7.09
C GLN A 93 -8.46 -16.10 6.13
N GLN A 94 -9.68 -16.51 5.79
CA GLN A 94 -9.95 -17.52 4.78
C GLN A 94 -9.49 -17.08 3.39
N PHE A 95 -9.76 -15.83 3.02
CA PHE A 95 -9.27 -15.23 1.78
C PHE A 95 -7.73 -15.26 1.68
N LEU A 96 -7.03 -14.82 2.73
CA LEU A 96 -5.55 -14.85 2.76
C LEU A 96 -4.99 -16.27 2.70
N ALA A 97 -5.62 -17.23 3.39
CA ALA A 97 -5.21 -18.62 3.37
C ALA A 97 -5.35 -19.23 1.97
N GLU A 98 -6.47 -18.98 1.30
CA GLU A 98 -6.70 -19.46 -0.06
C GLU A 98 -5.76 -18.80 -1.06
N LEU A 99 -5.51 -17.49 -0.93
CA LEU A 99 -4.56 -16.81 -1.79
C LEU A 99 -3.14 -17.37 -1.64
N ALA A 100 -2.73 -17.69 -0.41
CA ALA A 100 -1.45 -18.35 -0.14
C ALA A 100 -1.38 -19.79 -0.63
N ARG A 101 -2.50 -20.51 -0.64
CA ARG A 101 -2.59 -21.84 -1.26
C ARG A 101 -2.37 -21.75 -2.77
N LEU A 102 -2.96 -20.74 -3.41
CA LEU A 102 -2.88 -20.54 -4.86
C LEU A 102 -1.53 -19.95 -5.32
N ARG A 103 -0.91 -19.07 -4.54
CA ARG A 103 0.35 -18.37 -4.85
C ARG A 103 1.33 -18.38 -3.67
N PRO A 104 1.84 -19.56 -3.26
CA PRO A 104 2.69 -19.69 -2.08
C PRO A 104 3.99 -18.87 -2.16
N GLU A 105 4.53 -18.69 -3.36
CA GLU A 105 5.75 -17.92 -3.63
C GLU A 105 5.55 -16.40 -3.54
N ALA A 106 4.31 -15.93 -3.66
CA ALA A 106 3.94 -14.52 -3.49
C ALA A 106 3.54 -14.19 -2.04
N ASP A 107 3.40 -15.19 -1.15
CA ASP A 107 3.06 -14.98 0.24
C ASP A 107 4.25 -14.40 1.02
N LEU A 108 4.14 -13.12 1.39
CA LEU A 108 5.18 -12.41 2.14
C LEU A 108 4.91 -12.37 3.65
N ARG A 109 3.85 -13.02 4.15
CA ARG A 109 3.47 -12.99 5.59
C ARG A 109 4.55 -13.57 6.52
N LYS A 110 5.41 -14.43 5.99
CA LYS A 110 6.53 -15.03 6.74
C LYS A 110 7.75 -14.12 6.84
N LEU A 111 7.78 -13.01 6.09
CA LEU A 111 8.90 -12.09 6.08
C LEU A 111 8.71 -11.00 7.15
N PRO A 112 9.81 -10.47 7.72
CA PRO A 112 9.77 -9.23 8.46
C PRO A 112 9.14 -8.12 7.61
N ILE A 113 8.32 -7.26 8.22
CA ILE A 113 7.56 -6.20 7.52
C ILE A 113 8.45 -5.34 6.61
N ASN A 114 9.67 -5.01 7.05
CA ASN A 114 10.62 -4.22 6.25
C ASN A 114 11.09 -4.94 4.98
N GLU A 115 11.30 -6.25 5.05
CA GLU A 115 11.67 -7.07 3.89
C GLU A 115 10.47 -7.32 2.96
N ALA A 116 9.28 -7.49 3.53
CA ALA A 116 8.03 -7.57 2.77
C ALA A 116 7.78 -6.28 1.97
N HIS A 117 7.89 -5.10 2.60
CA HIS A 117 7.81 -3.80 1.93
C HIS A 117 8.82 -3.65 0.79
N LYS A 118 10.08 -4.03 1.05
CA LYS A 118 11.16 -3.99 0.05
C LYS A 118 10.83 -4.86 -1.16
N ARG A 119 10.32 -6.08 -0.94
CA ARG A 119 9.90 -6.98 -2.03
C ARG A 119 8.75 -6.41 -2.87
N LEU A 120 7.80 -5.72 -2.23
CA LEU A 120 6.69 -5.06 -2.94
C LEU A 120 7.10 -3.78 -3.70
N GLY A 121 8.39 -3.45 -3.75
CA GLY A 121 8.86 -2.23 -4.40
C GLY A 121 8.44 -0.94 -3.67
N LYS A 122 7.90 -1.06 -2.46
CA LYS A 122 7.72 0.07 -1.56
C LYS A 122 9.07 0.38 -0.94
N THR A 123 9.83 1.26 -1.58
CA THR A 123 10.88 1.97 -0.85
C THR A 123 10.21 2.62 0.34
N SER A 124 10.63 2.23 1.55
CA SER A 124 10.17 2.83 2.80
C SER A 124 10.01 4.34 2.61
N LEU A 125 8.87 4.92 3.03
CA LEU A 125 8.62 6.36 3.02
C LEU A 125 9.82 7.16 3.58
N THR A 126 10.61 6.55 4.46
CA THR A 126 11.87 7.08 4.98
C THR A 126 12.87 7.44 3.88
N ARG A 127 12.99 6.67 2.79
CA ARG A 127 13.95 6.93 1.71
C ARG A 127 13.51 8.10 0.82
N VAL A 128 12.21 8.21 0.56
CA VAL A 128 11.65 9.35 -0.20
C VAL A 128 11.77 10.63 0.63
N ALA A 129 11.43 10.58 1.92
CA ALA A 129 11.61 11.71 2.82
C ALA A 129 13.07 12.17 2.90
N VAL A 130 14.03 11.25 2.97
CA VAL A 130 15.47 11.58 2.99
C VAL A 130 15.93 12.24 1.69
N ILE A 131 15.47 11.78 0.53
CA ILE A 131 15.82 12.41 -0.76
C ILE A 131 15.21 13.82 -0.85
N THR A 132 13.95 14.00 -0.44
CA THR A 132 13.30 15.31 -0.46
C THR A 132 13.99 16.29 0.50
N VAL A 133 14.34 15.86 1.71
CA VAL A 133 15.06 16.69 2.69
C VAL A 133 16.46 17.05 2.18
N ALA A 134 17.19 16.09 1.61
CA ALA A 134 18.51 16.34 1.04
C ALA A 134 18.47 17.32 -0.15
N ALA A 135 17.45 17.22 -1.02
CA ALA A 135 17.25 18.12 -2.15
C ALA A 135 16.91 19.55 -1.70
N VAL A 136 16.04 19.70 -0.68
CA VAL A 136 15.71 21.02 -0.11
C VAL A 136 16.92 21.65 0.56
N LEU A 137 17.74 20.87 1.29
CA LEU A 137 18.98 21.36 1.89
C LEU A 137 20.03 21.76 0.86
N ALA A 138 20.18 21.00 -0.23
CA ALA A 138 21.11 21.35 -1.31
C ALA A 138 20.68 22.65 -2.03
N LEU A 139 19.38 22.81 -2.27
CA LEU A 139 18.81 24.00 -2.89
C LEU A 139 18.94 25.24 -1.99
N SER A 140 18.78 25.11 -0.67
CA SER A 140 18.96 26.22 0.26
C SER A 140 20.45 26.62 0.39
N CYS A 141 21.37 25.66 0.41
CA CYS A 141 22.81 25.94 0.43
C CYS A 141 23.32 26.66 -0.83
N LEU A 142 22.68 26.46 -2.00
CA LEU A 142 23.06 27.13 -3.25
C LEU A 142 22.27 28.42 -3.50
N GLY A 143 21.01 28.50 -3.05
CA GLY A 143 20.15 29.66 -3.26
C GLY A 143 20.48 30.85 -2.35
N ILE A 144 20.87 30.60 -1.09
CA ILE A 144 21.17 31.67 -0.13
C ILE A 144 22.40 32.51 -0.55
N PRO A 145 23.54 31.92 -0.97
CA PRO A 145 24.69 32.70 -1.44
C PRO A 145 24.39 33.50 -2.71
N ALA A 146 23.59 32.95 -3.62
CA ALA A 146 23.23 33.63 -4.88
C ALA A 146 22.33 34.85 -4.65
N VAL A 147 21.37 34.76 -3.71
CA VAL A 147 20.51 35.89 -3.34
C VAL A 147 21.30 36.96 -2.59
N ILE A 148 22.21 36.58 -1.68
CA ILE A 148 23.07 37.54 -0.98
C ILE A 148 24.00 38.26 -1.96
N ALA A 149 24.59 37.54 -2.93
CA ALA A 149 25.42 38.14 -3.97
C ALA A 149 24.61 39.10 -4.87
N LEU A 150 23.36 38.75 -5.21
CA LEU A 150 22.48 39.61 -6.02
C LEU A 150 22.06 40.89 -5.27
N VAL A 151 21.73 40.78 -3.99
CA VAL A 151 21.39 41.95 -3.14
C VAL A 151 22.62 42.84 -2.93
N ALA A 152 23.81 42.25 -2.74
CA ALA A 152 25.05 43.01 -2.64
C ALA A 152 25.44 43.71 -3.96
N ALA A 153 25.10 43.12 -5.11
CA ALA A 153 25.35 43.71 -6.43
C ALA A 153 24.34 44.80 -6.83
N LEU A 154 23.14 44.82 -6.25
CA LEU A 154 22.09 45.82 -6.51
C LEU A 154 22.08 46.96 -5.47
N GLY A 155 22.75 46.78 -4.33
CA GLY A 155 22.85 47.77 -3.25
C GLY A 155 24.09 48.66 -3.30
N ASN A 156 24.84 48.65 -4.41
CA ASN A 156 26.02 49.45 -4.68
C ASN A 156 25.86 50.15 -6.05
#